data_AF-A0A026VVU3-F1
#
_entry.id   AF-A0A026VVU3-F1
#
_cell.length_a   1.000
_cell.length_b   1.000
_cell.length_c   1.000
_cell.angle_alpha   90.00
_cell.angle_beta   90.00
_cell.angle_gamma   90.00
#
_symmetry.space_group_name_H-M   'P 1'
#
loop_
_entity.id
_entity.type
_entity.pdbx_description
1 polymer ?
#
loop_
_entity_poly.entity_id
_entity_poly.type
_entity_poly.pdbx_seq_one_letter_code
_entity_poly.pdbx_strand_id
1 'polypeptide(L)'
;MVFGERYFNIHRIMFTILGLWPYQKQKILRIQAVFFSSVFFSLVCFQLTPLVTTACDVECIIKKVSYICITSVYILNYYSFYFNARTIKQSLEHMQLDWKMLENKNAMKILEEYIYEAHLFTLIVLILVISGVSVFIIFECIPVFLDVFLPLNESRLRKTEISFEYFLDDQQYFFLYVIHEFIGLLIGLSSMSITGSYLLVIATHTCAVYKVASNLMQGTVTEHVLQIPTPQRMYFMYNNIRLSVHIHRRNMKFIDGILLSLQFWYFPLVIIGVVSLSCVFFR
;
A
#
# COMPACT_ATOMS: atom_id res chain seq x y z
N MET A 1 19.72 5.66 -19.16
CA MET A 1 18.53 5.02 -18.57
C MET A 1 18.96 4.37 -17.27
N VAL A 2 18.42 4.77 -16.13
CA VAL A 2 18.72 4.13 -14.85
C VAL A 2 17.91 2.82 -14.82
N PHE A 3 18.59 1.68 -14.97
CA PHE A 3 18.01 0.35 -14.77
C PHE A 3 17.25 0.36 -13.43
N GLY A 4 15.94 0.10 -13.44
CA GLY A 4 15.06 0.25 -12.27
C GLY A 4 13.86 1.18 -12.45
N GLU A 5 13.97 2.26 -13.23
CA GLU A 5 12.86 3.23 -13.40
C GLU A 5 11.57 2.60 -13.96
N ARG A 6 11.70 1.58 -14.80
CA ARG A 6 10.55 0.88 -15.40
C ARG A 6 9.70 0.18 -14.34
N TYR A 7 10.32 -0.41 -13.32
CA TYR A 7 9.62 -1.14 -12.26
C TYR A 7 8.95 -0.23 -11.25
N PHE A 8 9.46 0.98 -11.05
CA PHE A 8 8.81 1.99 -10.21
C PHE A 8 7.68 2.74 -10.91
N ASN A 9 7.40 2.47 -12.19
CA ASN A 9 6.43 3.26 -12.96
C ASN A 9 5.01 3.13 -12.39
N ILE A 10 4.61 1.94 -11.92
CA ILE A 10 3.30 1.72 -11.31
C ILE A 10 3.17 2.56 -10.03
N HIS A 11 4.12 2.43 -9.09
CA HIS A 11 4.14 3.21 -7.86
C HIS A 11 4.19 4.71 -8.15
N ARG A 12 4.96 5.15 -9.14
CA ARG A 12 5.01 6.55 -9.57
C ARG A 12 3.65 7.05 -10.02
N ILE A 13 2.99 6.34 -10.93
CA ILE A 13 1.67 6.73 -11.46
C ILE A 13 0.63 6.74 -10.34
N MET A 14 0.55 5.66 -9.57
CA MET A 14 -0.46 5.52 -8.50
C MET A 14 -0.25 6.51 -7.35
N PHE A 15 0.99 6.72 -6.90
CA PHE A 15 1.28 7.76 -5.91
C PHE A 15 0.99 9.16 -6.47
N THR A 16 1.19 9.40 -7.76
CA THR A 16 0.84 10.69 -8.38
C THR A 16 -0.67 10.91 -8.37
N ILE A 17 -1.46 9.88 -8.71
CA ILE A 17 -2.93 9.93 -8.68
C ILE A 17 -3.44 10.21 -7.26
N LEU A 18 -2.88 9.53 -6.26
CA LEU A 18 -3.28 9.67 -4.85
C LEU A 18 -2.67 10.89 -4.13
N GLY A 19 -1.82 11.67 -4.80
CA GLY A 19 -1.13 12.82 -4.19
C GLY A 19 -0.09 12.44 -3.13
N LEU A 20 0.48 11.24 -3.25
CA LEU A 20 1.53 10.70 -2.38
C LEU A 20 2.93 10.78 -3.03
N TRP A 21 3.03 11.18 -4.30
CA TRP A 21 4.32 11.19 -5.00
C TRP A 21 5.23 12.34 -4.53
N PRO A 22 6.42 12.05 -3.97
CA PRO A 22 7.23 13.06 -3.29
C PRO A 22 7.88 14.09 -4.21
N TYR A 23 8.00 13.81 -5.52
CA TYR A 23 8.59 14.74 -6.49
C TYR A 23 7.56 15.62 -7.20
N GLN A 24 6.30 15.56 -6.79
CA GLN A 24 5.22 16.33 -7.39
C GLN A 24 5.27 17.81 -6.97
N LYS A 25 4.70 18.69 -7.81
CA LYS A 25 4.58 20.12 -7.47
C LYS A 25 3.72 20.30 -6.22
N GLN A 26 4.23 21.05 -5.24
CA GLN A 26 3.59 21.25 -3.93
C GLN A 26 2.13 21.75 -4.03
N LYS A 27 1.83 22.63 -5.00
CA LYS A 27 0.46 23.13 -5.21
C LYS A 27 -0.51 22.00 -5.57
N ILE A 28 -0.11 21.09 -6.47
CA ILE A 28 -0.96 19.97 -6.89
C ILE A 28 -1.15 18.99 -5.73
N LEU A 29 -0.08 18.68 -5.01
CA LEU A 29 -0.13 17.79 -3.85
C LEU A 29 -1.07 18.32 -2.75
N ARG A 30 -1.07 19.64 -2.49
CA ARG A 30 -2.04 20.26 -1.57
C ARG A 30 -3.48 20.14 -2.05
N ILE A 31 -3.74 20.36 -3.34
CA ILE A 31 -5.10 20.25 -3.91
C ILE A 31 -5.61 18.80 -3.77
N GLN A 32 -4.78 17.82 -4.13
CA GLN A 32 -5.14 16.41 -3.98
C GLN A 32 -5.35 16.03 -2.51
N ALA A 33 -4.49 16.50 -1.61
CA ALA A 33 -4.65 16.25 -0.18
C ALA A 33 -5.99 16.78 0.34
N VAL A 34 -6.38 18.00 -0.03
CA VAL A 34 -7.69 18.57 0.34
C VAL A 34 -8.83 17.73 -0.22
N PHE A 35 -8.74 17.32 -1.50
CA PHE A 35 -9.72 16.44 -2.13
C PHE A 35 -9.88 15.11 -1.38
N PHE A 36 -8.80 14.35 -1.17
CA PHE A 36 -8.88 13.07 -0.47
C PHE A 36 -9.31 13.22 1.00
N SER A 37 -8.84 14.27 1.69
CA SER A 37 -9.28 14.58 3.05
C SER A 37 -10.78 14.85 3.12
N SER A 38 -11.33 15.58 2.14
CA SER A 38 -12.76 15.86 2.06
C SER A 38 -13.61 14.61 1.81
N VAL A 39 -13.12 13.69 0.96
CA VAL A 39 -13.79 12.41 0.71
C VAL A 39 -13.78 11.54 1.96
N PHE A 40 -12.63 11.41 2.64
CA PHE A 40 -12.55 10.64 3.89
C PHE A 40 -13.40 11.24 5.01
N PHE A 41 -13.42 12.57 5.14
CA PHE A 41 -14.27 13.24 6.11
C PHE A 41 -15.75 12.96 5.82
N SER A 42 -16.17 13.09 4.56
CA SER A 42 -17.53 12.76 4.14
C SER A 42 -17.91 11.31 4.49
N LEU A 43 -17.04 10.35 4.18
CA LEU A 43 -17.27 8.93 4.49
C LEU A 43 -17.48 8.70 5.98
N VAL A 44 -16.59 9.25 6.82
CA VAL A 44 -16.68 9.10 8.29
C VAL A 44 -17.94 9.76 8.83
N CYS A 45 -18.27 10.99 8.38
CA CYS A 45 -19.48 11.68 8.80
C CYS A 45 -20.73 10.87 8.51
N PHE A 46 -20.89 10.41 7.27
CA PHE A 46 -22.09 9.66 6.88
C PHE A 46 -22.14 8.23 7.46
N GLN A 47 -21.00 7.62 7.81
CA GLN A 47 -20.98 6.35 8.56
C GLN A 47 -21.32 6.52 10.05
N LEU A 48 -20.98 7.67 10.65
CA LEU A 48 -21.29 7.95 12.07
C LEU A 48 -22.76 8.30 12.28
N THR A 49 -23.40 8.99 11.33
CA THR A 49 -24.80 9.42 11.47
C THR A 49 -25.77 8.26 11.80
N PRO A 50 -25.74 7.09 11.12
CA PRO A 50 -26.58 5.94 11.46
C PRO A 50 -26.39 5.39 12.88
N LEU A 51 -25.25 5.62 13.55
CA LEU A 51 -25.08 5.20 14.94
C LEU A 51 -25.91 6.03 15.91
N VAL A 52 -26.24 7.26 15.53
CA VAL A 52 -26.99 8.21 16.36
C VAL A 52 -28.48 8.22 15.99
N THR A 53 -28.79 8.08 14.70
CA THR A 53 -30.16 8.28 14.18
C THR A 53 -31.02 7.02 14.19
N THR A 54 -30.42 5.84 14.09
CA THR A 54 -31.17 4.58 13.97
C THR A 54 -31.14 3.79 15.27
N ALA A 55 -32.31 3.31 15.71
CA ALA A 55 -32.38 2.34 16.80
C ALA A 55 -31.73 1.03 16.33
N CYS A 56 -30.73 0.54 17.08
CA CYS A 56 -29.99 -0.66 16.73
C CYS A 56 -29.78 -1.56 17.93
N ASP A 57 -29.78 -2.86 17.64
CA ASP A 57 -29.31 -3.89 18.56
C ASP A 57 -27.77 -3.93 18.61
N VAL A 58 -27.23 -4.74 19.52
CA VAL A 58 -25.79 -4.87 19.72
C VAL A 58 -25.08 -5.35 18.46
N GLU A 59 -25.70 -6.26 17.70
CA GLU A 59 -25.12 -6.80 16.46
C GLU A 59 -25.00 -5.71 15.37
N CYS A 60 -26.05 -4.90 15.17
CA CYS A 60 -25.99 -3.75 14.28
C CYS A 60 -24.89 -2.76 14.68
N ILE A 61 -24.76 -2.46 15.98
CA ILE A 61 -23.75 -1.52 16.48
C ILE A 61 -22.35 -2.06 16.18
N ILE A 62 -22.10 -3.34 16.47
CA ILE A 62 -20.81 -4.01 16.18
C ILE A 62 -20.51 -3.94 14.68
N LYS A 63 -21.49 -4.22 13.82
CA LYS A 63 -21.35 -4.11 12.36
C LYS A 63 -20.88 -2.70 11.97
N LYS A 64 -21.63 -1.66 12.35
CA LYS A 64 -21.34 -0.27 11.98
C LYS A 64 -19.99 0.21 12.49
N VAL A 65 -19.67 -0.06 13.76
CA VAL A 65 -18.38 0.29 14.36
C VAL A 65 -17.23 -0.39 13.62
N SER A 66 -17.41 -1.64 13.19
CA SER A 66 -16.38 -2.36 12.43
C SER A 66 -16.07 -1.67 11.09
N TYR A 67 -17.09 -1.22 10.34
CA TYR A 67 -16.86 -0.47 9.10
C TYR A 67 -16.21 0.90 9.33
N ILE A 68 -16.57 1.60 10.40
CA ILE A 68 -15.91 2.86 10.78
C ILE A 68 -14.42 2.62 11.11
N CYS A 69 -14.11 1.52 11.81
CA CYS A 69 -12.73 1.11 12.08
C CYS A 69 -11.97 0.80 10.78
N ILE A 70 -12.58 0.11 9.81
CA ILE A 70 -11.99 -0.14 8.48
C ILE A 70 -11.71 1.18 7.75
N THR A 71 -12.67 2.10 7.71
CA THR A 71 -12.46 3.44 7.12
C THR A 71 -11.32 4.18 7.84
N SER A 72 -11.23 4.07 9.16
CA SER A 72 -10.16 4.67 9.95
C SER A 72 -8.78 4.09 9.59
N VAL A 73 -8.70 2.78 9.31
CA VAL A 73 -7.47 2.13 8.82
C VAL A 73 -7.03 2.72 7.48
N TYR A 74 -7.95 2.93 6.53
CA TYR A 74 -7.63 3.57 5.25
C TYR A 74 -7.09 4.98 5.44
N ILE A 75 -7.72 5.76 6.32
CA ILE A 75 -7.33 7.14 6.64
C ILE A 75 -5.92 7.17 7.25
N LEU A 76 -5.67 6.35 8.28
CA LEU A 76 -4.37 6.28 8.95
C LEU A 76 -3.26 5.85 7.99
N ASN A 77 -3.52 4.87 7.12
CA ASN A 77 -2.58 4.43 6.10
C ASN A 77 -2.25 5.55 5.09
N TYR A 78 -3.26 6.25 4.59
CA TYR A 78 -3.04 7.36 3.66
C TYR A 78 -2.16 8.45 4.29
N TYR A 79 -2.52 8.87 5.51
CA TYR A 79 -1.79 9.92 6.20
C TYR A 79 -0.38 9.50 6.63
N SER A 80 -0.13 8.21 6.90
CA SER A 80 1.21 7.73 7.21
C SER A 80 2.18 8.00 6.07
N PHE A 81 1.74 7.89 4.81
CA PHE A 81 2.57 8.20 3.64
C PHE A 81 2.60 9.69 3.34
N TYR A 82 1.45 10.37 3.47
CA TYR A 82 1.36 11.81 3.23
C TYR A 82 2.31 12.61 4.13
N PHE A 83 2.27 12.39 5.44
CA PHE A 83 3.11 13.12 6.39
C PHE A 83 4.58 12.68 6.36
N ASN A 84 4.86 11.44 5.97
CA ASN A 84 6.23 10.92 5.80
C ASN A 84 6.75 11.03 4.36
N ALA A 85 6.22 11.93 3.53
CA ALA A 85 6.64 12.07 2.13
C ALA A 85 8.16 12.33 1.98
N ARG A 86 8.80 12.97 2.95
CA ARG A 86 10.28 13.14 2.98
C ARG A 86 11.00 11.80 3.12
N THR A 87 10.53 10.93 4.02
CA THR A 87 11.07 9.58 4.21
C THR A 87 10.90 8.75 2.93
N ILE A 88 9.72 8.83 2.28
CA ILE A 88 9.46 8.15 1.00
C ILE A 88 10.37 8.69 -0.13
N LYS A 89 10.68 9.98 -0.13
CA LYS A 89 11.65 10.56 -1.06
C LYS A 89 13.05 9.98 -0.82
N GLN A 90 13.48 9.99 0.44
CA GLN A 90 14.80 9.48 0.84
C GLN A 90 14.95 7.99 0.54
N SER A 91 13.88 7.18 0.63
CA SER A 91 13.93 5.78 0.24
C SER A 91 14.10 5.58 -1.25
N LEU A 92 13.42 6.36 -2.09
CA LEU A 92 13.65 6.33 -3.54
C LEU A 92 15.10 6.71 -3.89
N GLU A 93 15.62 7.78 -3.29
CA GLU A 93 17.01 8.22 -3.50
C GLU A 93 18.01 7.15 -3.02
N HIS A 94 17.75 6.51 -1.88
CA HIS A 94 18.57 5.43 -1.34
C HIS A 94 18.68 4.25 -2.32
N MET A 95 17.54 3.78 -2.83
CA MET A 95 17.50 2.67 -3.80
C MET A 95 18.22 3.03 -5.11
N GLN A 96 18.06 4.25 -5.61
CA GLN A 96 18.78 4.73 -6.78
C GLN A 96 20.31 4.76 -6.57
N LEU A 97 20.75 5.18 -5.38
CA LEU A 97 22.17 5.17 -5.03
C LEU A 97 22.72 3.75 -4.89
N ASP A 98 21.94 2.80 -4.37
CA ASP A 98 22.35 1.39 -4.32
C ASP A 98 22.56 0.83 -5.74
N TRP A 99 21.67 1.15 -6.67
CA TRP A 99 21.81 0.74 -8.07
C TRP A 99 23.09 1.25 -8.72
N LYS A 100 23.45 2.53 -8.46
CA LYS A 100 24.69 3.12 -8.96
C LYS A 100 25.93 2.52 -8.31
N MET A 101 25.85 2.20 -7.02
CA MET A 101 26.96 1.60 -6.27
C MET A 101 27.22 0.14 -6.69
N LEU A 102 26.16 -0.60 -7.06
CA LEU A 102 26.18 -2.03 -7.37
C LEU A 102 26.18 -2.33 -8.87
N GLU A 103 27.04 -1.63 -9.65
CA GLU A 103 27.08 -1.70 -11.12
C GLU A 103 27.65 -3.04 -11.68
N ASN A 104 28.07 -3.98 -10.83
CA ASN A 104 28.51 -5.29 -11.28
C ASN A 104 27.33 -6.08 -11.88
N LYS A 105 27.53 -6.68 -13.08
CA LYS A 105 26.55 -7.54 -13.78
C LYS A 105 25.83 -8.54 -12.87
N ASN A 106 26.56 -9.22 -11.97
CA ASN A 106 25.96 -10.20 -11.06
C ASN A 106 25.06 -9.55 -10.01
N ALA A 107 25.46 -8.39 -9.48
CA ALA A 107 24.68 -7.64 -8.50
C ALA A 107 23.43 -7.03 -9.13
N MET A 108 23.56 -6.47 -10.34
CA MET A 108 22.43 -5.94 -11.12
C MET A 108 21.40 -7.03 -11.41
N LYS A 109 21.83 -8.24 -11.80
CA LYS A 109 20.91 -9.36 -12.06
C LYS A 109 20.07 -9.72 -10.83
N ILE A 110 20.69 -9.77 -9.64
CA ILE A 110 19.99 -10.06 -8.38
C ILE A 110 18.99 -8.96 -8.06
N LEU A 111 19.40 -7.70 -8.19
CA LEU A 111 18.53 -6.55 -7.94
C LEU A 111 17.32 -6.53 -8.88
N GLU A 112 17.53 -6.83 -10.17
CA GLU A 112 16.47 -6.93 -11.19
C GLU A 112 15.48 -8.06 -10.92
N GLU A 113 15.97 -9.23 -10.48
CA GLU A 113 15.12 -10.38 -10.15
C GLU A 113 14.15 -10.03 -9.00
N TYR A 114 14.67 -9.46 -7.90
CA TYR A 114 13.85 -9.13 -6.73
C TYR A 114 12.84 -8.01 -7.00
N ILE A 115 13.23 -6.99 -7.76
CA ILE A 115 12.31 -5.89 -8.09
C ILE A 115 11.25 -6.33 -9.10
N TYR A 116 11.58 -7.27 -9.99
CA TYR A 116 10.62 -7.89 -10.91
C TYR A 116 9.55 -8.66 -10.14
N GLU A 117 9.94 -9.50 -9.16
CA GLU A 117 9.01 -10.23 -8.31
C GLU A 117 8.07 -9.28 -7.54
N ALA A 118 8.63 -8.21 -6.93
CA ALA A 118 7.82 -7.22 -6.23
C ALA A 118 6.86 -6.46 -7.16
N HIS A 119 7.29 -6.18 -8.40
CA HIS A 119 6.44 -5.56 -9.42
C HIS A 119 5.30 -6.49 -9.86
N LEU A 120 5.58 -7.78 -10.07
CA LEU A 120 4.56 -8.77 -10.40
C LEU A 120 3.54 -8.90 -9.26
N PHE A 121 4.00 -8.98 -8.02
CA PHE A 121 3.12 -8.98 -6.85
C PHE A 121 2.23 -7.73 -6.80
N THR A 122 2.81 -6.55 -7.05
CA THR A 122 2.06 -5.28 -7.10
C THR A 122 0.95 -5.31 -8.17
N LEU A 123 1.25 -5.85 -9.35
CA LEU A 123 0.26 -6.01 -10.42
C LEU A 123 -0.87 -6.96 -10.03
N ILE A 124 -0.54 -8.12 -9.44
CA ILE A 124 -1.53 -9.10 -8.98
C ILE A 124 -2.45 -8.47 -7.93
N VAL A 125 -1.89 -7.77 -6.93
CA VAL A 125 -2.68 -7.09 -5.90
C VAL A 125 -3.60 -6.04 -6.51
N LEU A 126 -3.12 -5.24 -7.46
CA LEU A 126 -3.96 -4.24 -8.12
C LEU A 126 -5.13 -4.86 -8.89
N ILE A 127 -4.87 -5.95 -9.63
CA ILE A 127 -5.91 -6.69 -10.35
C ILE A 127 -6.94 -7.23 -9.36
N LEU A 128 -6.50 -7.85 -8.25
CA LEU A 128 -7.38 -8.39 -7.22
C LEU A 128 -8.27 -7.32 -6.59
N VAL A 129 -7.72 -6.13 -6.30
CA VAL A 129 -8.50 -5.00 -5.76
C VAL A 129 -9.57 -4.56 -6.77
N ILE A 130 -9.19 -4.33 -8.03
CA ILE A 130 -10.13 -3.89 -9.06
C ILE A 130 -11.23 -4.94 -9.28
N SER A 131 -10.86 -6.23 -9.36
CA SER A 131 -11.85 -7.31 -9.50
C SER A 131 -12.75 -7.43 -8.28
N GLY A 132 -12.19 -7.33 -7.07
CA GLY A 132 -12.93 -7.44 -5.82
C GLY A 132 -13.97 -6.32 -5.66
N VAL A 133 -13.56 -5.07 -5.92
CA VAL A 133 -14.47 -3.92 -5.90
C VAL A 133 -15.56 -4.07 -6.97
N SER A 134 -15.21 -4.55 -8.18
CA SER A 134 -16.20 -4.76 -9.25
C SER A 134 -17.25 -5.82 -8.87
N VAL A 135 -16.80 -6.96 -8.31
CA VAL A 135 -17.70 -8.03 -7.84
C VAL A 135 -18.60 -7.53 -6.71
N PHE A 136 -18.05 -6.73 -5.79
CA PHE A 136 -18.80 -6.14 -4.69
C PHE A 136 -19.96 -5.25 -5.19
N ILE A 137 -19.71 -4.35 -6.14
CA ILE A 137 -20.75 -3.50 -6.74
C ILE A 137 -21.81 -4.33 -7.45
N ILE A 138 -21.40 -5.36 -8.20
CA ILE A 138 -22.33 -6.25 -8.90
C ILE A 138 -23.27 -6.91 -7.89
N PHE A 139 -22.73 -7.36 -6.75
CA PHE A 139 -23.51 -7.96 -5.68
C PHE A 139 -24.55 -6.99 -5.10
N GLU A 140 -24.17 -5.76 -4.81
CA GLU A 140 -25.12 -4.73 -4.33
C GLU A 140 -26.20 -4.38 -5.38
N CYS A 141 -25.87 -4.47 -6.67
CA CYS A 141 -26.80 -4.17 -7.76
C CYS A 141 -27.71 -5.35 -8.16
N ILE A 142 -27.53 -6.55 -7.62
CA ILE A 142 -28.39 -7.72 -7.90
C ILE A 142 -29.90 -7.39 -7.84
N PRO A 143 -30.45 -6.74 -6.80
CA PRO A 143 -31.90 -6.45 -6.75
C PRO A 143 -32.37 -5.58 -7.92
N VAL A 144 -31.53 -4.66 -8.40
CA VAL A 144 -31.85 -3.81 -9.57
C VAL A 144 -31.91 -4.65 -10.85
N PHE A 145 -30.96 -5.55 -11.06
CA PHE A 145 -30.99 -6.46 -12.21
C PHE A 145 -32.21 -7.39 -12.15
N LEU A 146 -32.53 -7.93 -10.98
CA LEU A 146 -33.69 -8.79 -10.82
C LEU A 146 -35.01 -8.04 -11.07
N ASP A 147 -35.12 -6.76 -10.73
CA ASP A 147 -36.33 -5.97 -11.03
C ASP A 147 -36.55 -5.78 -12.54
N VAL A 148 -35.48 -5.77 -13.35
CA VAL A 148 -35.57 -5.65 -14.82
C VAL A 148 -35.92 -6.98 -15.48
N PHE A 149 -35.32 -8.10 -15.04
CA PHE A 149 -35.48 -9.41 -15.68
C PHE A 149 -36.63 -10.24 -15.09
N LEU A 150 -36.89 -10.11 -13.78
CA LEU A 150 -37.98 -10.79 -13.06
C LEU A 150 -38.72 -9.77 -12.18
N PRO A 151 -39.52 -8.88 -12.80
CA PRO A 151 -40.27 -7.86 -12.06
C PRO A 151 -41.29 -8.52 -11.12
N LEU A 152 -41.34 -8.04 -9.88
CA LEU A 152 -42.38 -8.37 -8.91
C LEU A 152 -43.41 -7.22 -8.89
N ASN A 153 -44.62 -7.50 -8.37
CA ASN A 153 -45.65 -6.46 -8.20
C ASN A 153 -45.20 -5.32 -7.26
N GLU A 154 -44.27 -5.62 -6.34
CA GLU A 154 -43.61 -4.64 -5.47
C GLU A 154 -42.10 -4.65 -5.75
N SER A 155 -41.47 -3.47 -5.71
CA SER A 155 -40.01 -3.34 -5.91
C SER A 155 -39.23 -4.00 -4.77
N ARG A 156 -38.13 -4.70 -5.09
CA ARG A 156 -37.26 -5.31 -4.08
C ARG A 156 -36.59 -4.24 -3.23
N LEU A 157 -36.45 -4.50 -1.93
CA LEU A 157 -35.75 -3.61 -1.00
C LEU A 157 -34.27 -3.50 -1.38
N ARG A 158 -33.82 -2.29 -1.67
CA ARG A 158 -32.42 -2.00 -2.03
C ARG A 158 -31.68 -1.52 -0.80
N LYS A 159 -30.54 -2.16 -0.49
CA LYS A 159 -29.69 -1.82 0.66
C LYS A 159 -28.23 -1.90 0.25
N THR A 160 -27.45 -0.94 0.70
CA THR A 160 -25.99 -0.99 0.67
C THR A 160 -25.46 -1.79 1.86
N GLU A 161 -24.29 -2.41 1.71
CA GLU A 161 -23.69 -3.22 2.77
C GLU A 161 -23.19 -2.33 3.91
N ILE A 162 -22.59 -1.17 3.56
CA ILE A 162 -22.23 -0.11 4.49
C ILE A 162 -23.43 0.81 4.70
N SER A 163 -23.78 1.03 5.96
CA SER A 163 -24.82 1.98 6.33
C SER A 163 -24.29 3.41 6.26
N PHE A 164 -24.89 4.21 5.39
CA PHE A 164 -24.75 5.66 5.36
C PHE A 164 -26.12 6.29 5.66
N GLU A 165 -26.15 7.48 6.24
CA GLU A 165 -27.40 8.24 6.44
C GLU A 165 -27.25 9.64 5.83
N TYR A 166 -27.88 9.86 4.67
CA TYR A 166 -27.93 11.18 4.01
C TYR A 166 -29.19 11.99 4.35
N PHE A 167 -30.09 11.45 5.18
CA PHE A 167 -31.44 12.01 5.40
C PHE A 167 -32.25 12.15 4.11
N LEU A 168 -31.99 11.28 3.14
CA LEU A 168 -32.71 11.15 1.88
C LEU A 168 -33.42 9.79 1.84
N ASP A 169 -34.41 9.63 0.97
CA ASP A 169 -35.04 8.32 0.76
C ASP A 169 -34.03 7.35 0.12
N ASP A 170 -33.61 6.35 0.88
CA ASP A 170 -32.62 5.35 0.47
C ASP A 170 -33.03 4.57 -0.80
N GLN A 171 -34.35 4.36 -1.02
CA GLN A 171 -34.83 3.61 -2.19
C GLN A 171 -34.80 4.49 -3.44
N GLN A 172 -35.18 5.76 -3.32
CA GLN A 172 -35.16 6.70 -4.43
C GLN A 172 -33.73 7.06 -4.85
N TYR A 173 -32.83 7.26 -3.87
CA TYR A 173 -31.47 7.72 -4.10
C TYR A 173 -30.41 6.62 -4.03
N PHE A 174 -30.81 5.34 -4.12
CA PHE A 174 -29.93 4.16 -4.01
C PHE A 174 -28.59 4.29 -4.75
N PHE A 175 -28.59 4.73 -6.02
CA PHE A 175 -27.35 4.86 -6.80
C PHE A 175 -26.37 5.90 -6.23
N LEU A 176 -26.85 6.93 -5.54
CA LEU A 176 -26.00 7.91 -4.87
C LEU A 176 -25.20 7.24 -3.74
N TYR A 177 -25.85 6.38 -2.95
CA TYR A 177 -25.20 5.61 -1.89
C TYR A 177 -24.15 4.66 -2.44
N VAL A 178 -24.51 3.88 -3.47
CA VAL A 178 -23.58 2.94 -4.15
C VAL A 178 -22.38 3.67 -4.75
N ILE A 179 -22.58 4.83 -5.39
CA ILE A 179 -21.46 5.62 -5.94
C ILE A 179 -20.55 6.14 -4.82
N HIS A 180 -21.12 6.62 -3.73
CA HIS A 180 -20.31 7.11 -2.61
C HIS A 180 -19.48 5.99 -1.97
N GLU A 181 -20.10 4.83 -1.75
CA GLU A 181 -19.45 3.63 -1.24
C GLU A 181 -18.34 3.17 -2.19
N PHE A 182 -18.63 3.09 -3.49
CA PHE A 182 -17.65 2.72 -4.51
C PHE A 182 -16.43 3.64 -4.51
N ILE A 183 -16.64 4.97 -4.49
CA ILE A 183 -15.54 5.93 -4.47
C ILE A 183 -14.70 5.74 -3.20
N GLY A 184 -15.33 5.56 -2.05
CA GLY A 184 -14.65 5.33 -0.78
C GLY A 184 -13.83 4.04 -0.76
N LEU A 185 -14.42 2.93 -1.19
CA LEU A 185 -13.75 1.63 -1.29
C LEU A 185 -12.60 1.67 -2.29
N LEU A 186 -12.81 2.26 -3.46
CA LEU A 186 -11.78 2.37 -4.49
C LEU A 186 -10.57 3.17 -3.98
N ILE A 187 -10.80 4.34 -3.37
CA ILE A 187 -9.71 5.18 -2.83
C ILE A 187 -9.02 4.48 -1.66
N GLY A 188 -9.78 3.95 -0.71
CA GLY A 188 -9.25 3.30 0.49
C GLY A 188 -8.40 2.07 0.17
N LEU A 189 -8.95 1.12 -0.59
CA LEU A 189 -8.24 -0.09 -1.00
C LEU A 189 -7.06 0.21 -1.91
N SER A 190 -7.21 1.12 -2.89
CA SER A 190 -6.09 1.49 -3.76
C SER A 190 -4.94 2.12 -2.98
N SER A 191 -5.24 3.00 -2.02
CA SER A 191 -4.24 3.61 -1.13
C SER A 191 -3.52 2.55 -0.30
N MET A 192 -4.26 1.66 0.36
CA MET A 192 -3.69 0.61 1.20
C MET A 192 -2.83 -0.36 0.39
N SER A 193 -3.28 -0.77 -0.78
CA SER A 193 -2.56 -1.70 -1.65
C SER A 193 -1.29 -1.10 -2.25
N ILE A 194 -1.33 0.16 -2.70
CA ILE A 194 -0.14 0.78 -3.29
C ILE A 194 0.92 1.12 -2.24
N THR A 195 0.50 1.56 -1.06
CA THR A 195 1.43 1.82 0.05
C THR A 195 2.01 0.52 0.60
N GLY A 196 1.20 -0.51 0.79
CA GLY A 196 1.65 -1.84 1.20
C GLY A 196 2.62 -2.48 0.21
N SER A 197 2.31 -2.46 -1.08
CA SER A 197 3.22 -2.96 -2.12
C SER A 197 4.51 -2.15 -2.21
N TYR A 198 4.48 -0.83 -1.94
CA TYR A 198 5.70 -0.03 -1.88
C TYR A 198 6.62 -0.43 -0.72
N LEU A 199 6.04 -0.73 0.46
CA LEU A 199 6.82 -1.28 1.57
C LEU A 199 7.42 -2.66 1.24
N LEU A 200 6.68 -3.48 0.49
CA LEU A 200 7.21 -4.74 -0.02
C LEU A 200 8.40 -4.49 -0.96
N VAL A 201 8.32 -3.52 -1.87
CA VAL A 201 9.46 -3.15 -2.75
C VAL A 201 10.68 -2.73 -1.93
N ILE A 202 10.50 -1.95 -0.86
CA ILE A 202 11.61 -1.60 0.04
C ILE A 202 12.20 -2.85 0.71
N ALA A 203 11.34 -3.74 1.20
CA ALA A 203 11.77 -4.97 1.86
C ALA A 203 12.53 -5.89 0.89
N THR A 204 12.00 -6.14 -0.30
CA THR A 204 12.65 -6.98 -1.32
C THR A 204 13.93 -6.35 -1.85
N HIS A 205 13.97 -5.03 -2.06
CA HIS A 205 15.20 -4.31 -2.39
C HIS A 205 16.28 -4.52 -1.34
N THR A 206 15.92 -4.36 -0.07
CA THR A 206 16.86 -4.54 1.05
C THR A 206 17.37 -5.98 1.12
N CYS A 207 16.50 -6.97 0.94
CA CYS A 207 16.88 -8.37 0.83
C CYS A 207 17.86 -8.61 -0.33
N ALA A 208 17.60 -8.03 -1.50
CA ALA A 208 18.47 -8.14 -2.67
C ALA A 208 19.86 -7.54 -2.40
N VAL A 209 19.91 -6.36 -1.78
CA VAL A 209 21.16 -5.70 -1.42
C VAL A 209 21.96 -6.51 -0.38
N TYR A 210 21.30 -7.10 0.61
CA TYR A 210 21.96 -8.02 1.54
C TYR A 210 22.44 -9.30 0.87
N LYS A 211 21.69 -9.84 -0.10
CA LYS A 211 22.12 -10.99 -0.90
C LYS A 211 23.39 -10.66 -1.70
N VAL A 212 23.46 -9.47 -2.29
CA VAL A 212 24.67 -8.99 -2.96
C VAL A 212 25.85 -8.87 -1.98
N ALA A 213 25.64 -8.28 -0.81
CA ALA A 213 26.67 -8.16 0.22
C ALA A 213 27.19 -9.53 0.70
N SER A 214 26.30 -10.51 0.83
CA SER A 214 26.66 -11.91 1.15
C SER A 214 27.49 -12.55 0.03
N ASN A 215 27.11 -12.35 -1.23
CA ASN A 215 27.84 -12.90 -2.37
C ASN A 215 29.25 -12.29 -2.49
N LEU A 216 29.40 -10.99 -2.19
CA LEU A 216 30.72 -10.33 -2.13
C LEU A 216 31.62 -10.99 -1.08
N MET A 217 31.08 -11.31 0.10
CA MET A 217 31.84 -12.02 1.15
C MET A 217 32.22 -13.43 0.72
N GLN A 218 31.27 -14.21 0.20
CA GLN A 218 31.53 -15.58 -0.26
C GLN A 218 32.59 -15.62 -1.38
N GLY A 219 32.56 -14.65 -2.29
CA GLY A 219 33.53 -14.51 -3.37
C GLY A 219 34.96 -14.24 -2.92
N THR A 220 35.20 -13.94 -1.64
CA THR A 220 36.57 -13.77 -1.09
C THR A 220 37.26 -15.09 -0.73
N VAL A 221 36.52 -16.20 -0.65
CA VAL A 221 37.02 -17.51 -0.17
C VAL A 221 36.96 -18.59 -1.26
N THR A 222 36.76 -18.21 -2.53
CA THR A 222 36.69 -19.16 -3.65
C THR A 222 38.07 -19.75 -3.99
N GLU A 223 38.13 -21.02 -4.41
CA GLU A 223 39.37 -21.70 -4.79
C GLU A 223 40.22 -20.90 -5.80
N HIS A 224 39.59 -20.30 -6.81
CA HIS A 224 40.29 -19.41 -7.76
C HIS A 224 40.98 -18.24 -7.05
N VAL A 225 40.32 -17.60 -6.07
CA VAL A 225 40.88 -16.46 -5.34
C VAL A 225 42.04 -16.90 -4.45
N LEU A 226 42.01 -18.13 -3.94
CA LEU A 226 43.11 -18.71 -3.18
C LEU A 226 44.39 -18.90 -4.02
N GLN A 227 44.25 -19.06 -5.35
CA GLN A 227 45.36 -19.20 -6.30
C GLN A 227 46.00 -17.85 -6.72
N ILE A 228 45.40 -16.71 -6.36
CA ILE A 228 45.93 -15.37 -6.67
C ILE A 228 47.14 -15.05 -5.78
N PRO A 229 48.19 -14.35 -6.28
CA PRO A 229 49.31 -13.91 -5.46
C PRO A 229 48.87 -13.12 -4.21
N THR A 230 49.53 -13.39 -3.08
CA THR A 230 49.19 -12.88 -1.75
C THR A 230 48.86 -11.38 -1.67
N PRO A 231 49.64 -10.44 -2.25
CA PRO A 231 49.33 -9.01 -2.15
C PRO A 231 48.06 -8.61 -2.91
N GLN A 232 47.83 -9.19 -4.10
CA GLN A 232 46.64 -8.92 -4.91
C GLN A 232 45.39 -9.55 -4.27
N ARG A 233 45.53 -10.78 -3.76
CA ARG A 233 44.48 -11.48 -3.02
C ARG A 233 44.03 -10.68 -1.79
N MET A 234 44.97 -10.21 -0.98
CA MET A 234 44.65 -9.49 0.25
C MET A 234 43.92 -8.17 -0.03
N TYR A 235 44.34 -7.43 -1.06
CA TYR A 235 43.65 -6.21 -1.51
C TYR A 235 42.22 -6.49 -1.99
N PHE A 236 42.02 -7.53 -2.79
CA PHE A 236 40.70 -7.94 -3.28
C PHE A 236 39.76 -8.34 -2.13
N MET A 237 40.24 -9.20 -1.22
CA MET A 237 39.46 -9.64 -0.05
C MET A 237 39.09 -8.45 0.84
N TYR A 238 40.04 -7.57 1.14
CA TYR A 238 39.81 -6.37 1.95
C TYR A 238 38.74 -5.48 1.33
N ASN A 239 38.81 -5.19 0.03
CA ASN A 239 37.82 -4.34 -0.65
C ASN A 239 36.41 -4.93 -0.63
N ASN A 240 36.26 -6.24 -0.89
CA ASN A 240 34.95 -6.90 -0.87
C ASN A 240 34.35 -6.95 0.54
N ILE A 241 35.15 -7.25 1.55
CA ILE A 241 34.69 -7.23 2.96
C ILE A 241 34.31 -5.81 3.36
N ARG A 242 35.16 -4.82 3.06
CA ARG A 242 34.89 -3.40 3.34
C ARG A 242 33.60 -2.94 2.69
N LEU A 243 33.38 -3.27 1.41
CA LEU A 243 32.17 -2.92 0.68
C LEU A 243 30.94 -3.61 1.27
N SER A 244 31.03 -4.91 1.57
CA SER A 244 29.93 -5.66 2.19
C SER A 244 29.51 -5.09 3.56
N VAL A 245 30.48 -4.78 4.43
CA VAL A 245 30.22 -4.13 5.73
C VAL A 245 29.62 -2.74 5.56
N HIS A 246 30.10 -1.96 4.58
CA HIS A 246 29.55 -0.65 4.27
C HIS A 246 28.08 -0.74 3.82
N ILE A 247 27.78 -1.63 2.88
CA ILE A 247 26.43 -1.92 2.40
C ILE A 247 25.53 -2.31 3.58
N HIS A 248 25.98 -3.21 4.44
CA HIS A 248 25.18 -3.71 5.54
C HIS A 248 24.81 -2.60 6.53
N ARG A 249 25.81 -1.84 7.00
CA ARG A 249 25.59 -0.72 7.95
C ARG A 249 24.69 0.37 7.36
N ARG A 250 24.86 0.67 6.07
CA ARG A 250 24.06 1.67 5.37
C ARG A 250 22.59 1.24 5.28
N ASN A 251 22.31 0.00 4.87
CA ASN A 251 20.95 -0.52 4.76
C ASN A 251 20.26 -0.67 6.10
N MET A 252 20.99 -1.07 7.15
CA MET A 252 20.42 -1.13 8.51
C MET A 252 19.92 0.23 8.97
N LYS A 253 20.75 1.29 8.85
CA LYS A 253 20.34 2.66 9.17
C LYS A 253 19.14 3.15 8.35
N PHE A 254 19.10 2.76 7.08
CA PHE A 254 18.00 3.09 6.18
C PHE A 254 16.68 2.46 6.63
N ILE A 255 16.68 1.16 6.93
CA ILE A 255 15.50 0.44 7.44
C ILE A 255 15.05 0.99 8.79
N ASP A 256 15.98 1.23 9.71
CA ASP A 256 15.67 1.81 11.02
C ASP A 256 14.95 3.16 10.87
N GLY A 257 15.42 4.02 9.95
CA GLY A 257 14.79 5.31 9.67
C GLY A 257 13.36 5.19 9.12
N ILE A 258 13.11 4.22 8.24
CA ILE A 258 11.76 3.95 7.71
C ILE A 258 10.85 3.44 8.82
N LEU A 259 11.32 2.45 9.60
CA LEU A 259 10.54 1.84 10.68
C LEU A 259 10.14 2.90 11.72
N LEU A 260 11.08 3.75 12.14
CA LEU A 260 10.82 4.84 13.08
C LEU A 260 9.80 5.86 12.55
N SER A 261 9.78 6.12 11.24
CA SER A 261 8.84 7.06 10.62
C SER A 261 7.42 6.48 10.53
N LEU A 262 7.30 5.17 10.30
CA LEU A 262 6.01 4.51 10.06
C LEU A 262 5.40 3.88 11.32
N GLN A 263 6.19 3.49 12.32
CA GLN A 263 5.71 2.80 13.52
C GLN A 263 4.58 3.54 14.24
N PHE A 264 4.66 4.87 14.32
CA PHE A 264 3.68 5.70 15.01
C PHE A 264 2.29 5.60 14.38
N TRP A 265 2.24 5.37 13.06
CA TRP A 265 1.01 5.22 12.30
C TRP A 265 0.54 3.76 12.24
N TYR A 266 1.48 2.83 12.06
CA TYR A 266 1.17 1.42 11.88
C TYR A 266 0.77 0.72 13.18
N PHE A 267 1.28 1.16 14.33
CA PHE A 267 0.89 0.60 15.63
C PHE A 267 -0.62 0.72 15.91
N PRO A 268 -1.24 1.92 15.89
CA PRO A 268 -2.69 2.03 16.06
C PRO A 268 -3.46 1.39 14.90
N LEU A 269 -2.94 1.47 13.66
CA LEU A 269 -3.58 0.87 12.49
C LEU A 269 -3.75 -0.65 12.66
N VAL A 270 -2.72 -1.36 13.11
CA VAL A 270 -2.78 -2.82 13.32
C VAL A 270 -3.79 -3.17 14.40
N ILE A 271 -3.82 -2.43 15.51
CA ILE A 271 -4.77 -2.66 16.60
C ILE A 271 -6.21 -2.49 16.11
N ILE A 272 -6.51 -1.36 15.46
CA ILE A 272 -7.85 -1.07 14.92
C ILE A 272 -8.24 -2.12 13.87
N GLY A 273 -7.31 -2.48 12.99
CA GLY A 273 -7.51 -3.51 11.96
C GLY A 273 -7.89 -4.86 12.56
N VAL A 274 -7.11 -5.38 13.53
CA VAL A 274 -7.35 -6.68 14.16
C VAL A 274 -8.68 -6.71 14.90
N VAL A 275 -9.02 -5.64 15.64
CA VAL A 275 -10.30 -5.52 16.34
C VAL A 275 -11.46 -5.53 15.35
N SER A 276 -11.37 -4.73 14.28
CA SER A 276 -12.43 -4.65 13.27
C SER A 276 -12.67 -5.98 12.55
N LEU A 277 -11.61 -6.66 12.12
CA LEU A 277 -11.70 -7.98 11.48
C LEU A 277 -12.31 -9.01 12.41
N SER A 278 -11.91 -9.01 13.69
CA SER A 278 -12.48 -9.93 14.68
C SER A 278 -13.98 -9.69 14.84
N CYS A 279 -14.41 -8.44 14.99
CA CYS A 279 -15.83 -8.09 15.08
C CYS A 279 -16.65 -8.49 13.84
N VAL A 280 -16.05 -8.44 12.64
CA VAL A 280 -16.70 -8.89 11.40
C VAL A 280 -16.79 -10.41 11.32
N PHE A 281 -15.76 -11.14 11.75
CA PHE A 281 -15.75 -12.62 11.68
C PHE A 281 -16.57 -13.31 12.77
N PHE A 282 -16.72 -12.70 13.94
CA PHE A 282 -17.50 -13.24 15.07
C PHE A 282 -19.00 -12.88 15.01
N ARG A 283 -19.44 -12.28 13.91
CA ARG A 283 -20.84 -12.04 13.58
C ARG A 283 -21.39 -13.20 12.74
#